data_AF-A0A9W9GR51-F1
#
_entry.id   AF-A0A9W9GR51-F1
#
_cell.length_a   1.000
_cell.length_b   1.000
_cell.length_c   1.000
_cell.angle_alpha   90.00
_cell.angle_beta   90.00
_cell.angle_gamma   90.00
#
_symmetry.space_group_name_H-M   'P 1'
#
loop_
_entity.id
_entity.type
_entity.pdbx_description
1 polymer ?
#
loop_
_entity_poly.entity_id
_entity_poly.type
_entity_poly.pdbx_seq_one_letter_code
_entity_poly.pdbx_strand_id
1 'polypeptide(L)'
;MPFVQLQPHPFTIIPSHPSLSTETSRADPKQFVATALREAIELLHSIPSTFKTDPKPRASPPSQAKVNLMRGWRNSDEEKSEFWVARQSKHVDASDKGTASWGEFEAGLRTNHAEHEMEYTPSVSGVERLLEWSGEDIGEVEVDDITYKDVVFEINIITHSFHPSALISPRSFISLTISAAYNSPTQSEQQTPLKGFITVQVPLSSDPSSTPSEIHQKITSSAPRRAIFANYASVERVSILPTEPNSIEWTMATTSDAGGSIPQWVQRNWTLGGVPRAVVADVGLFVGWTMRQRGSS
;
A
#
# COMPACT_ATOMS: atom_id res chain seq x y z
N MET A 1 -7.13 -18.72 -1.14
CA MET A 1 -7.58 -17.56 -0.35
C MET A 1 -7.09 -16.32 -1.07
N PRO A 2 -7.87 -15.23 -1.12
CA PRO A 2 -7.41 -14.01 -1.78
C PRO A 2 -6.19 -13.44 -1.04
N PHE A 3 -5.20 -12.93 -1.76
CA PHE A 3 -4.07 -12.20 -1.19
C PHE A 3 -4.50 -10.84 -0.63
N VAL A 4 -5.33 -10.10 -1.37
CA VAL A 4 -5.73 -8.72 -1.02
C VAL A 4 -6.93 -8.73 -0.05
N GLN A 5 -6.63 -9.06 1.21
CA GLN A 5 -7.58 -9.18 2.33
C GLN A 5 -6.97 -8.76 3.67
N LEU A 6 -7.80 -8.45 4.67
CA LEU A 6 -7.38 -8.00 5.99
C LEU A 6 -6.72 -9.12 6.82
N GLN A 7 -7.22 -10.35 6.68
CA GLN A 7 -6.71 -11.48 7.45
C GLN A 7 -5.25 -11.76 7.06
N PRO A 8 -4.29 -11.73 8.01
CA PRO A 8 -2.90 -11.96 7.71
C PRO A 8 -2.67 -13.40 7.23
N HIS A 9 -1.79 -13.55 6.23
CA HIS A 9 -1.42 -14.84 5.69
C HIS A 9 -0.23 -15.46 6.44
N PRO A 10 -0.16 -16.79 6.55
CA PRO A 10 1.03 -17.44 7.10
C PRO A 10 2.23 -17.26 6.15
N PHE A 11 3.44 -17.26 6.70
CA PHE A 11 4.67 -17.17 5.91
C PHE A 11 4.89 -18.37 4.96
N THR A 12 4.09 -19.43 5.07
CA THR A 12 4.09 -20.55 4.13
C THR A 12 3.52 -20.18 2.75
N ILE A 13 2.76 -19.07 2.62
CA ILE A 13 2.24 -18.64 1.30
C ILE A 13 3.31 -17.96 0.44
N ILE A 14 4.38 -17.43 1.05
CA ILE A 14 5.34 -16.62 0.31
C ILE A 14 6.10 -17.53 -0.67
N PRO A 15 6.40 -17.02 -1.88
CA PRO A 15 7.00 -17.83 -2.93
C PRO A 15 8.43 -18.24 -2.60
N SER A 16 8.99 -19.10 -3.43
CA SER A 16 10.37 -19.57 -3.26
C SER A 16 11.34 -18.39 -3.19
N HIS A 17 12.32 -18.47 -2.29
CA HIS A 17 13.34 -17.45 -2.10
C HIS A 17 14.68 -18.12 -1.72
N PRO A 18 15.84 -17.67 -2.24
CA PRO A 18 17.14 -18.32 -1.99
C PRO A 18 17.54 -18.43 -0.52
N SER A 19 17.16 -17.45 0.31
CA SER A 19 17.43 -17.46 1.77
C SER A 19 16.44 -18.29 2.59
N LEU A 20 15.43 -18.88 1.96
CA LEU A 20 14.48 -19.77 2.63
C LEU A 20 14.87 -21.22 2.33
N SER A 21 14.62 -22.12 3.29
CA SER A 21 14.78 -23.55 3.06
C SER A 21 14.00 -23.97 1.81
N THR A 22 14.61 -24.80 0.97
CA THR A 22 14.04 -25.37 -0.25
C THR A 22 12.95 -26.39 0.08
N GLU A 23 11.84 -25.89 0.63
CA GLU A 23 10.59 -26.64 0.68
C GLU A 23 10.06 -26.75 -0.76
N THR A 24 9.89 -27.98 -1.24
CA THR A 24 9.51 -28.31 -2.62
C THR A 24 8.10 -27.85 -3.04
N SER A 25 7.37 -27.15 -2.18
CA SER A 25 5.97 -26.76 -2.36
C SER A 25 5.70 -25.26 -2.46
N ARG A 26 6.72 -24.39 -2.44
CA ARG A 26 6.50 -22.93 -2.56
C ARG A 26 6.17 -22.54 -3.99
N ALA A 27 5.29 -21.55 -4.13
CA ALA A 27 4.88 -21.03 -5.43
C ALA A 27 6.03 -20.30 -6.15
N ASP A 28 5.93 -20.24 -7.47
CA ASP A 28 6.81 -19.40 -8.30
C ASP A 28 6.56 -17.90 -8.01
N PRO A 29 7.61 -17.08 -7.82
CA PRO A 29 7.46 -15.64 -7.52
C PRO A 29 6.68 -14.87 -8.58
N LYS A 30 6.90 -15.16 -9.86
CA LYS A 30 6.22 -14.48 -10.97
C LYS A 30 4.73 -14.82 -10.99
N GLN A 31 4.36 -16.09 -10.77
CA GLN A 31 2.96 -16.50 -10.63
C GLN A 31 2.28 -15.85 -9.40
N PHE A 32 3.00 -15.73 -8.28
CA PHE A 32 2.51 -15.06 -7.08
C PHE A 32 2.19 -13.59 -7.36
N VAL A 33 3.14 -12.88 -7.98
CA VAL A 33 2.98 -11.47 -8.37
C VAL A 33 1.81 -11.30 -9.34
N ALA A 34 1.70 -12.12 -10.38
CA ALA A 34 0.60 -12.06 -11.34
C ALA A 34 -0.78 -12.21 -10.67
N THR A 35 -0.88 -13.10 -9.68
CA THR A 35 -2.13 -13.33 -8.94
C THR A 35 -2.48 -12.14 -8.06
N ALA A 36 -1.51 -11.61 -7.29
CA ALA A 36 -1.72 -10.44 -6.44
C ALA A 36 -2.10 -9.19 -7.25
N LEU A 37 -1.44 -8.98 -8.41
CA LEU A 37 -1.76 -7.89 -9.32
C LEU A 37 -3.18 -8.02 -9.87
N ARG A 38 -3.60 -9.21 -10.31
CA ARG A 38 -4.97 -9.44 -10.80
C ARG A 38 -6.01 -9.09 -9.74
N GLU A 39 -5.86 -9.61 -8.52
CA GLU A 39 -6.78 -9.30 -7.41
C GLU A 39 -6.82 -7.81 -7.08
N ALA A 40 -5.66 -7.14 -7.15
CA ALA A 40 -5.55 -5.70 -6.91
C ALA A 40 -6.27 -4.88 -7.99
N ILE A 41 -6.13 -5.27 -9.27
CA ILE A 41 -6.81 -4.65 -10.41
C ILE A 41 -8.33 -4.85 -10.29
N GLU A 42 -8.78 -6.07 -10.00
CA GLU A 42 -10.18 -6.38 -9.76
C GLU A 42 -10.78 -5.52 -8.64
N LEU A 43 -10.06 -5.36 -7.51
CA LEU A 43 -10.44 -4.46 -6.44
C LEU A 43 -10.59 -3.03 -6.97
N LEU A 44 -9.56 -2.47 -7.60
CA LEU A 44 -9.58 -1.10 -8.11
C LEU A 44 -10.75 -0.84 -9.08
N HIS A 45 -11.03 -1.78 -9.98
CA HIS A 45 -12.14 -1.71 -10.93
C HIS A 45 -13.52 -1.79 -10.25
N SER A 46 -13.62 -2.49 -9.12
CA SER A 46 -14.87 -2.61 -8.37
C SER A 46 -15.23 -1.37 -7.54
N ILE A 47 -14.24 -0.53 -7.15
CA ILE A 47 -14.45 0.60 -6.25
C ILE A 47 -15.59 1.54 -6.70
N PRO A 48 -15.65 1.99 -7.98
CA PRO A 48 -16.69 2.94 -8.41
C PRO A 48 -18.12 2.41 -8.28
N SER A 49 -18.34 1.09 -8.36
CA SER A 49 -19.67 0.47 -8.31
C SER A 49 -20.02 -0.08 -6.93
N THR A 50 -19.03 -0.45 -6.11
CA THR A 50 -19.24 -1.14 -4.82
C THR A 50 -19.02 -0.26 -3.60
N PHE A 51 -18.27 0.85 -3.73
CA PHE A 51 -17.98 1.72 -2.59
C PHE A 51 -18.87 2.95 -2.62
N LYS A 52 -19.33 3.36 -1.43
CA LYS A 52 -20.06 4.60 -1.25
C LYS A 52 -19.08 5.78 -1.18
N THR A 53 -19.22 6.71 -2.11
CA THR A 53 -18.45 7.96 -2.12
C THR A 53 -18.94 8.93 -1.04
N ASP A 54 -18.02 9.50 -0.26
CA ASP A 54 -18.30 10.64 0.61
C ASP A 54 -18.67 11.85 -0.27
N PRO A 55 -19.79 12.54 -0.01
CA PRO A 55 -20.31 13.57 -0.92
C PRO A 55 -19.42 14.83 -0.99
N LYS A 56 -18.52 15.02 -0.02
CA LYS A 56 -17.66 16.20 0.07
C LYS A 56 -16.19 15.79 -0.06
N PRO A 57 -15.50 16.22 -1.13
CA PRO A 57 -14.06 16.04 -1.25
C PRO A 57 -13.33 16.70 -0.08
N ARG A 58 -12.26 16.05 0.39
CA ARG A 58 -11.47 16.49 1.54
C ARG A 58 -10.23 17.25 1.08
N ALA A 59 -9.75 18.18 1.90
CA ALA A 59 -8.47 18.83 1.70
C ALA A 59 -7.38 18.07 2.46
N SER A 60 -6.17 18.04 1.91
CA SER A 60 -4.99 17.48 2.55
C SER A 60 -3.79 18.42 2.36
N PRO A 61 -3.74 19.55 3.09
CA PRO A 61 -2.66 20.51 2.92
C PRO A 61 -1.30 19.87 3.25
N PRO A 62 -0.21 20.25 2.56
CA PRO A 62 -0.11 21.32 1.56
C PRO A 62 -0.57 20.97 0.13
N SER A 63 -1.09 19.76 -0.13
CA SER A 63 -1.59 19.41 -1.46
C SER A 63 -2.77 20.31 -1.87
N GLN A 64 -2.76 20.75 -3.13
CA GLN A 64 -3.87 21.46 -3.76
C GLN A 64 -4.97 20.50 -4.23
N ALA A 65 -4.63 19.23 -4.47
CA ALA A 65 -5.58 18.21 -4.90
C ALA A 65 -6.65 17.97 -3.83
N LYS A 66 -7.89 17.83 -4.28
CA LYS A 66 -8.98 17.34 -3.43
C LYS A 66 -8.96 15.82 -3.40
N VAL A 67 -9.24 15.28 -2.22
CA VAL A 67 -9.29 13.83 -2.00
C VAL A 67 -10.74 13.39 -1.93
N ASN A 68 -11.16 12.62 -2.94
CA ASN A 68 -12.43 11.91 -2.93
C ASN A 68 -12.27 10.67 -2.06
N LEU A 69 -13.08 10.55 -1.02
CA LEU A 69 -13.03 9.44 -0.06
C LEU A 69 -14.21 8.51 -0.34
N MET A 70 -13.99 7.20 -0.33
CA MET A 70 -14.98 6.17 -0.59
C MET A 70 -14.86 5.09 0.47
N ARG A 71 -15.97 4.41 0.79
CA ARG A 71 -15.99 3.33 1.79
C ARG A 71 -16.88 2.20 1.31
N GLY A 72 -16.44 0.98 1.50
CA GLY A 72 -17.18 -0.20 1.07
C GLY A 72 -16.94 -1.37 2.02
N TRP A 73 -17.76 -2.40 1.86
CA TRP A 73 -17.55 -3.68 2.52
C TRP A 73 -17.29 -4.72 1.44
N ARG A 74 -16.28 -5.57 1.66
CA ARG A 74 -15.95 -6.70 0.78
C ARG A 74 -16.17 -8.02 1.50
N ASN A 75 -16.42 -9.08 0.73
CA ASN A 75 -16.78 -10.44 1.17
C ASN A 75 -18.14 -10.46 1.88
N SER A 76 -19.19 -10.80 1.13
CA SER A 76 -20.61 -10.65 1.47
C SER A 76 -21.18 -11.67 2.46
N ASP A 77 -20.38 -12.63 2.94
CA ASP A 77 -20.79 -13.51 4.02
C ASP A 77 -20.59 -12.74 5.35
N GLU A 78 -21.67 -12.53 6.10
CA GLU A 78 -21.72 -11.62 7.27
C GLU A 78 -20.57 -11.84 8.28
N GLU A 79 -20.04 -13.05 8.39
CA GLU A 79 -18.94 -13.41 9.29
C GLU A 79 -17.55 -12.94 8.83
N LYS A 80 -17.35 -12.60 7.55
CA LYS A 80 -16.04 -12.25 6.96
C LYS A 80 -16.01 -10.88 6.26
N SER A 81 -16.99 -10.03 6.55
CA SER A 81 -17.08 -8.71 5.92
C SER A 81 -15.92 -7.80 6.35
N GLU A 82 -15.16 -7.32 5.38
CA GLU A 82 -14.03 -6.43 5.59
C GLU A 82 -14.42 -5.00 5.25
N PHE A 83 -14.11 -4.05 6.15
CA PHE A 83 -14.35 -2.64 5.89
C PHE A 83 -13.17 -2.02 5.16
N TRP A 84 -13.42 -1.56 3.94
CA TRP A 84 -12.43 -0.94 3.08
C TRP A 84 -12.66 0.57 2.98
N VAL A 85 -11.56 1.31 3.00
CA VAL A 85 -11.53 2.74 2.74
C VAL A 85 -10.72 2.96 1.48
N ALA A 86 -11.28 3.65 0.51
CA ALA A 86 -10.56 4.08 -0.68
C ALA A 86 -10.49 5.60 -0.77
N ARG A 87 -9.43 6.11 -1.39
CA ARG A 87 -9.30 7.51 -1.75
C ARG A 87 -8.85 7.64 -3.19
N GLN A 88 -9.22 8.75 -3.80
CA GLN A 88 -8.71 9.16 -5.10
C GLN A 88 -8.38 10.65 -5.07
N SER A 89 -7.25 11.03 -5.68
CA SER A 89 -6.84 12.42 -5.86
C SER A 89 -6.27 12.61 -7.26
N LYS A 90 -6.45 13.81 -7.81
CA LYS A 90 -5.91 14.20 -9.12
C LYS A 90 -4.98 15.39 -8.95
N HIS A 91 -3.78 15.26 -9.50
CA HIS A 91 -2.69 16.21 -9.37
C HIS A 91 -2.26 16.70 -10.74
N VAL A 92 -1.81 17.95 -10.82
CA VAL A 92 -1.16 18.46 -12.05
C VAL A 92 0.23 17.86 -12.11
N ASP A 93 0.61 17.27 -13.24
CA ASP A 93 1.96 16.75 -13.45
C ASP A 93 2.95 17.91 -13.60
N ALA A 94 3.48 18.38 -12.46
CA ALA A 94 4.41 19.51 -12.39
C ALA A 94 5.20 19.49 -11.09
N SER A 95 6.44 19.98 -11.13
CA SER A 95 7.29 20.15 -9.94
C SER A 95 6.98 21.45 -9.18
N ASP A 96 5.70 21.73 -8.89
CA ASP A 96 5.21 22.99 -8.31
C ASP A 96 4.67 22.87 -6.88
N LYS A 97 4.46 24.01 -6.19
CA LYS A 97 3.93 24.02 -4.82
C LYS A 97 2.54 23.39 -4.75
N GLY A 98 2.37 22.42 -3.85
CA GLY A 98 1.10 21.74 -3.63
C GLY A 98 0.75 20.67 -4.67
N THR A 99 1.69 20.31 -5.54
CA THR A 99 1.60 19.16 -6.45
C THR A 99 2.98 18.52 -6.66
N ALA A 100 3.05 17.42 -7.42
CA ALA A 100 4.29 16.75 -7.76
C ALA A 100 4.28 16.22 -9.19
N SER A 101 5.47 16.16 -9.79
CA SER A 101 5.70 15.60 -11.13
C SER A 101 5.64 14.07 -11.09
N TRP A 102 5.46 13.45 -12.26
CA TRP A 102 5.48 11.99 -12.41
C TRP A 102 6.72 11.36 -11.78
N GLY A 103 7.90 11.94 -12.04
CA GLY A 103 9.16 11.43 -11.51
C GLY A 103 9.21 11.44 -9.98
N GLU A 104 8.57 12.42 -9.35
CA GLU A 104 8.52 12.52 -7.88
C GLU A 104 7.50 11.54 -7.27
N PHE A 105 6.36 11.34 -7.94
CA PHE A 105 5.41 10.28 -7.59
C PHE A 105 6.07 8.91 -7.64
N GLU A 106 6.76 8.61 -8.74
CA GLU A 106 7.46 7.35 -8.92
C GLU A 106 8.60 7.19 -7.88
N ALA A 107 9.45 8.19 -7.72
CA ALA A 107 10.57 8.12 -6.78
C ALA A 107 10.12 7.96 -5.32
N GLY A 108 9.07 8.69 -4.90
CA GLY A 108 8.65 8.72 -3.50
C GLY A 108 7.64 7.65 -3.09
N LEU A 109 6.87 7.09 -4.03
CA LEU A 109 5.84 6.08 -3.72
C LEU A 109 6.16 4.69 -4.25
N ARG A 110 7.14 4.53 -5.15
CA ARG A 110 7.49 3.22 -5.72
C ARG A 110 8.80 2.68 -5.15
N THR A 111 9.88 3.45 -5.31
CA THR A 111 11.22 3.06 -4.89
C THR A 111 11.42 3.32 -3.40
N ASN A 112 12.02 2.38 -2.66
CA ASN A 112 12.23 2.48 -1.20
C ASN A 112 10.95 2.92 -0.48
N HIS A 113 9.81 2.33 -0.85
CA HIS A 113 8.48 2.80 -0.48
C HIS A 113 8.32 2.93 1.04
N ALA A 114 8.73 1.91 1.80
CA ALA A 114 8.60 1.89 3.24
C ALA A 114 9.53 2.92 3.91
N GLU A 115 10.77 3.07 3.42
CA GLU A 115 11.72 4.05 3.96
C GLU A 115 11.26 5.48 3.70
N HIS A 116 10.78 5.79 2.50
CA HIS A 116 10.22 7.12 2.22
C HIS A 116 8.97 7.38 3.05
N GLU A 117 8.09 6.39 3.23
CA GLU A 117 6.93 6.51 4.12
C GLU A 117 7.36 6.88 5.55
N MET A 118 8.44 6.29 6.06
CA MET A 118 9.01 6.66 7.35
C MET A 118 9.46 8.13 7.42
N GLU A 119 9.97 8.70 6.33
CA GLU A 119 10.42 10.09 6.30
C GLU A 119 9.27 11.11 6.33
N TYR A 120 8.13 10.78 5.72
CA TYR A 120 7.01 11.72 5.58
C TYR A 120 5.79 11.42 6.43
N THR A 121 5.67 10.21 6.99
CA THR A 121 4.56 9.81 7.85
C THR A 121 4.97 9.88 9.32
N PRO A 122 4.55 10.91 10.09
CA PRO A 122 5.10 11.15 11.44
C PRO A 122 4.91 10.03 12.45
N SER A 123 3.92 9.15 12.24
CA SER A 123 3.70 8.00 13.11
C SER A 123 4.65 6.84 12.82
N VAL A 124 5.19 6.72 11.60
CA VAL A 124 6.10 5.62 11.25
C VAL A 124 7.44 5.90 11.91
N SER A 125 7.82 5.01 12.82
CA SER A 125 8.95 5.16 13.73
C SER A 125 10.06 4.13 13.50
N GLY A 126 9.82 3.17 12.61
CA GLY A 126 10.80 2.18 12.23
C GLY A 126 10.33 1.34 11.06
N VAL A 127 11.26 1.03 10.18
CA VAL A 127 11.12 0.12 9.05
C VAL A 127 12.32 -0.82 9.08
N GLU A 128 12.06 -2.12 8.99
CA GLU A 128 13.11 -3.13 8.82
C GLU A 128 12.70 -4.09 7.71
N ARG A 129 13.57 -4.26 6.72
CA ARG A 129 13.37 -5.20 5.63
C ARG A 129 13.69 -6.62 6.07
N LEU A 130 12.72 -7.52 5.99
CA LEU A 130 12.85 -8.92 6.38
C LEU A 130 13.35 -9.79 5.23
N LEU A 131 12.86 -9.54 4.01
CA LEU A 131 13.17 -10.31 2.81
C LEU A 131 12.99 -9.45 1.55
N GLU A 132 13.71 -9.75 0.48
CA GLU A 132 13.63 -9.05 -0.80
C GLU A 132 13.97 -10.03 -1.93
N TRP A 133 13.12 -10.09 -2.96
CA TRP A 133 13.36 -10.89 -4.15
C TRP A 133 14.07 -10.04 -5.20
N SER A 134 14.99 -10.65 -5.95
CA SER A 134 15.60 -9.99 -7.11
C SER A 134 14.52 -9.73 -8.17
N GLY A 135 14.39 -8.48 -8.61
CA GLY A 135 13.49 -8.13 -9.70
C GLY A 135 13.84 -8.83 -11.02
N GLU A 136 15.11 -9.19 -11.23
CA GLU A 136 15.56 -9.97 -12.39
C GLU A 136 15.00 -11.39 -12.39
N ASP A 137 14.87 -12.01 -11.21
CA ASP A 137 14.34 -13.37 -11.06
C ASP A 137 12.82 -13.41 -11.33
N ILE A 138 12.13 -12.29 -11.09
CA ILE A 138 10.69 -12.15 -11.35
C ILE A 138 10.46 -11.81 -12.84
N GLY A 139 11.25 -10.88 -13.38
CA GLY A 139 11.12 -10.39 -14.75
C GLY A 139 9.80 -9.66 -15.00
N GLU A 140 9.39 -9.62 -16.27
CA GLU A 140 8.11 -9.03 -16.69
C GLU A 140 6.94 -9.95 -16.36
N VAL A 141 5.80 -9.37 -15.96
CA VAL A 141 4.60 -10.09 -15.54
C VAL A 141 3.42 -9.62 -16.39
N GLU A 142 2.68 -10.54 -17.00
CA GLU A 142 1.53 -10.22 -17.84
C GLU A 142 0.23 -10.49 -17.08
N VAL A 143 -0.62 -9.47 -16.98
CA VAL A 143 -1.95 -9.55 -16.34
C VAL A 143 -2.93 -8.75 -17.18
N ASP A 144 -4.00 -9.40 -17.63
CA ASP A 144 -5.11 -8.78 -18.38
C ASP A 144 -4.62 -7.89 -19.55
N ASP A 145 -3.73 -8.43 -20.39
CA ASP A 145 -3.11 -7.78 -21.55
C ASP A 145 -2.21 -6.57 -21.22
N ILE A 146 -1.87 -6.36 -19.94
CA ILE A 146 -0.91 -5.36 -19.49
C ILE A 146 0.39 -6.05 -19.06
N THR A 147 1.49 -5.62 -19.66
CA THR A 147 2.84 -6.01 -19.23
C THR A 147 3.30 -5.10 -18.10
N TYR A 148 3.46 -5.70 -16.93
CA TYR A 148 4.07 -5.12 -15.75
C TYR A 148 5.57 -5.42 -15.72
N LYS A 149 6.36 -4.41 -15.39
CA LYS A 149 7.82 -4.43 -15.36
C LYS A 149 8.37 -3.76 -14.11
N ASP A 150 9.68 -3.78 -13.96
CA ASP A 150 10.38 -3.12 -12.84
C ASP A 150 9.83 -3.56 -11.48
N VAL A 151 9.56 -4.88 -11.33
CA VAL A 151 8.88 -5.44 -10.17
C VAL A 151 9.79 -5.36 -8.95
N VAL A 152 9.30 -4.70 -7.91
CA VAL A 152 9.85 -4.73 -6.55
C VAL A 152 9.01 -5.66 -5.72
N PHE A 153 9.64 -6.60 -5.03
CA PHE A 153 8.96 -7.57 -4.19
C PHE A 153 9.76 -7.79 -2.90
N GLU A 154 9.18 -7.38 -1.78
CA GLU A 154 9.86 -7.36 -0.49
C GLU A 154 8.88 -7.62 0.67
N ILE A 155 9.43 -7.94 1.83
CA ILE A 155 8.70 -8.03 3.09
C ILE A 155 9.36 -7.08 4.08
N ASN A 156 8.57 -6.19 4.67
CA ASN A 156 9.02 -5.27 5.71
C ASN A 156 8.22 -5.46 7.00
N ILE A 157 8.85 -5.15 8.13
CA ILE A 157 8.14 -4.80 9.36
C ILE A 157 8.13 -3.28 9.51
N ILE A 158 6.93 -2.69 9.59
CA ILE A 158 6.71 -1.25 9.68
C ILE A 158 6.07 -0.96 11.03
N THR A 159 6.66 -0.05 11.81
CA THR A 159 6.22 0.25 13.18
C THR A 159 5.71 1.67 13.33
N HIS A 160 4.43 1.79 13.67
CA HIS A 160 3.80 3.07 14.04
C HIS A 160 3.84 3.30 15.55
N SER A 161 4.38 4.44 15.95
CA SER A 161 4.36 4.94 17.34
C SER A 161 3.38 6.11 17.48
N PHE A 162 2.68 6.15 18.60
CA PHE A 162 1.64 7.14 18.87
C PHE A 162 1.92 7.90 20.15
N HIS A 163 1.53 9.17 20.19
CA HIS A 163 1.68 10.01 21.37
C HIS A 163 0.32 10.26 22.05
N PRO A 164 0.24 10.21 23.39
CA PRO A 164 1.33 9.90 24.32
C PRO A 164 1.64 8.38 24.37
N SER A 165 2.93 8.03 24.26
CA SER A 165 3.42 6.63 24.17
C SER A 165 3.19 5.80 25.44
N ALA A 166 2.93 6.46 26.57
CA ALA A 166 2.55 5.79 27.82
C ALA A 166 1.13 5.18 27.79
N LEU A 167 0.24 5.70 26.92
CA LEU A 167 -1.16 5.27 26.85
C LEU A 167 -1.48 4.43 25.62
N ILE A 168 -0.68 4.56 24.56
CA ILE A 168 -0.95 3.93 23.28
C ILE A 168 0.27 3.11 22.86
N SER A 169 0.12 1.78 22.92
CA SER A 169 1.13 0.85 22.41
C SER A 169 1.45 1.10 20.93
N PRO A 170 2.72 0.95 20.51
CA PRO A 170 3.09 0.93 19.10
C PRO A 170 2.38 -0.19 18.34
N ARG A 171 2.19 -0.01 17.02
CA ARG A 171 1.60 -1.00 16.12
C ARG A 171 2.68 -1.42 15.13
N SER A 172 2.95 -2.72 15.04
CA SER A 172 3.88 -3.26 14.05
C SER A 172 3.11 -4.07 13.03
N PHE A 173 3.36 -3.80 11.76
CA PHE A 173 2.73 -4.45 10.62
C PHE A 173 3.80 -5.23 9.86
N ILE A 174 3.54 -6.49 9.55
CA ILE A 174 4.39 -7.27 8.66
C ILE A 174 3.72 -7.24 7.29
N SER A 175 4.31 -6.48 6.38
CA SER A 175 3.75 -6.21 5.06
C SER A 175 4.63 -6.82 3.99
N LEU A 176 4.05 -7.73 3.20
CA LEU A 176 4.58 -8.12 1.91
C LEU A 176 4.16 -7.07 0.88
N THR A 177 5.13 -6.43 0.24
CA THR A 177 4.91 -5.38 -0.75
C THR A 177 5.31 -5.87 -2.13
N ILE A 178 4.41 -5.72 -3.09
CA ILE A 178 4.67 -5.88 -4.52
C ILE A 178 4.45 -4.53 -5.16
N SER A 179 5.41 -4.02 -5.92
CA SER A 179 5.21 -2.86 -6.78
C SER A 179 5.66 -3.13 -8.20
N ALA A 180 4.90 -2.67 -9.19
CA ALA A 180 5.23 -2.88 -10.59
C ALA A 180 4.78 -1.69 -11.45
N ALA A 181 5.61 -1.31 -12.41
CA ALA A 181 5.32 -0.26 -13.38
C ALA A 181 4.70 -0.86 -14.65
N TYR A 182 3.91 -0.08 -15.36
CA TYR A 182 3.33 -0.48 -16.64
C TYR A 182 3.24 0.70 -17.60
N ASN A 183 3.27 0.38 -18.90
CA ASN A 183 2.94 1.31 -19.97
C ASN A 183 1.75 0.73 -20.73
N SER A 184 0.79 1.56 -21.10
CA SER A 184 -0.35 1.07 -21.87
C SER A 184 0.08 0.79 -23.33
N PRO A 185 -0.19 -0.41 -23.87
CA PRO A 185 0.32 -0.83 -25.17
C PRO A 185 -0.32 -0.10 -26.36
N THR A 186 -1.38 0.71 -26.16
CA THR A 186 -2.07 1.39 -27.26
C THR A 186 -2.69 2.73 -26.83
N GLN A 187 -2.43 3.81 -27.57
CA GLN A 187 -3.17 5.10 -27.48
C GLN A 187 -4.58 4.96 -28.07
N SER A 188 -5.29 3.87 -27.80
CA SER A 188 -6.65 3.67 -28.29
C SER A 188 -7.63 4.38 -27.36
N GLU A 189 -8.19 5.47 -27.89
CA GLU A 189 -9.32 6.25 -27.39
C GLU A 189 -9.12 6.98 -26.04
N GLN A 190 -9.68 8.18 -25.99
CA GLN A 190 -9.54 9.17 -24.92
C GLN A 190 -10.11 8.63 -23.60
N GLN A 191 -9.35 7.86 -22.81
CA GLN A 191 -9.56 7.60 -21.37
C GLN A 191 -8.62 6.54 -20.75
N THR A 192 -7.77 5.85 -21.53
CA THR A 192 -6.83 4.87 -20.98
C THR A 192 -5.61 5.56 -20.36
N PRO A 193 -5.16 5.15 -19.15
CA PRO A 193 -3.91 5.63 -18.59
C PRO A 193 -2.72 5.42 -19.54
N LEU A 194 -1.88 6.43 -19.73
CA LEU A 194 -0.72 6.32 -20.64
C LEU A 194 0.36 5.39 -20.08
N LYS A 195 0.66 5.57 -18.79
CA LYS A 195 1.58 4.77 -17.99
C LYS A 195 1.19 4.89 -16.52
N GLY A 196 1.67 3.96 -15.71
CA GLY A 196 1.39 3.95 -14.30
C GLY A 196 2.31 3.02 -13.51
N PHE A 197 2.07 2.96 -12.21
CA PHE A 197 2.53 1.88 -11.36
C PHE A 197 1.46 1.50 -10.36
N ILE A 198 1.56 0.29 -9.85
CA ILE A 198 0.70 -0.26 -8.82
C ILE A 198 1.55 -0.78 -7.67
N THR A 199 1.10 -0.59 -6.44
CA THR A 199 1.70 -1.15 -5.23
C THR A 199 0.62 -1.90 -4.47
N VAL A 200 0.91 -3.15 -4.10
CA VAL A 200 0.02 -4.07 -3.39
C VAL A 200 0.70 -4.47 -2.10
N GLN A 201 0.03 -4.29 -0.98
CA GLN A 201 0.51 -4.67 0.33
C GLN A 201 -0.39 -5.76 0.92
N VAL A 202 0.22 -6.90 1.26
CA VAL A 202 -0.44 -8.10 1.77
C VAL A 202 0.04 -8.37 3.20
N PRO A 203 -0.87 -8.49 4.18
CA PRO A 203 -0.48 -8.71 5.57
C PRO A 203 0.05 -10.14 5.77
N LEU A 204 1.15 -10.27 6.51
CA LEU A 204 1.69 -11.54 6.97
C LEU A 204 1.55 -11.69 8.49
N SER A 205 1.34 -12.93 8.94
CA SER A 205 1.20 -13.26 10.35
C SER A 205 2.56 -13.29 11.05
N SER A 206 2.60 -12.80 12.30
CA SER A 206 3.76 -12.98 13.18
C SER A 206 3.81 -14.36 13.87
N ASP A 207 2.91 -15.27 13.52
CA ASP A 207 2.83 -16.61 14.12
C ASP A 207 4.11 -17.42 13.86
N PRO A 208 4.85 -17.81 14.92
CA PRO A 208 6.09 -18.58 14.80
C PRO A 208 5.90 -19.95 14.14
N SER A 209 4.70 -20.53 14.18
CA SER A 209 4.43 -21.85 13.59
C SER A 209 4.52 -21.85 12.06
N SER A 210 4.34 -20.69 11.42
CA SER A 210 4.41 -20.53 9.97
C SER A 210 5.64 -19.77 9.48
N THR A 211 6.38 -19.13 10.41
CA THR A 211 7.44 -18.18 10.10
C THR A 211 8.81 -18.85 10.21
N PRO A 212 9.67 -18.78 9.17
CA PRO A 212 11.06 -19.26 9.25
C PRO A 212 11.80 -18.68 10.46
N SER A 213 12.58 -19.50 11.17
CA SER A 213 13.16 -19.14 12.47
C SER A 213 13.99 -17.86 12.44
N GLU A 214 14.80 -17.67 11.40
CA GLU A 214 15.63 -16.48 11.22
C GLU A 214 14.80 -15.21 11.02
N ILE A 215 13.71 -15.31 10.24
CA ILE A 215 12.77 -14.21 10.02
C ILE A 215 12.01 -13.90 11.31
N HIS A 216 11.55 -14.93 12.03
CA HIS A 216 10.86 -14.74 13.31
C HIS A 216 11.78 -14.06 14.35
N GLN A 217 13.06 -14.45 14.41
CA GLN A 217 14.03 -13.78 15.27
C GLN A 217 14.19 -12.31 14.88
N LYS A 218 14.30 -12.01 13.57
CA LYS A 218 14.41 -10.65 13.06
C LYS A 218 13.18 -9.80 13.41
N ILE A 219 11.97 -10.32 13.19
CA ILE A 219 10.70 -9.70 13.60
C ILE A 219 10.72 -9.36 15.10
N THR A 220 11.11 -10.33 15.94
CA THR A 220 11.14 -10.18 17.39
C THR A 220 12.17 -9.14 17.85
N SER A 221 13.32 -9.03 17.17
CA SER A 221 14.34 -8.03 17.50
C SER A 221 13.98 -6.61 17.03
N SER A 222 13.21 -6.49 15.95
CA SER A 222 12.87 -5.19 15.35
C SER A 222 11.60 -4.58 15.94
N ALA A 223 10.63 -5.40 16.34
CA ALA A 223 9.40 -4.92 16.97
C ALA A 223 9.64 -4.40 18.40
N PRO A 224 9.10 -3.23 18.78
CA PRO A 224 9.16 -2.77 20.16
C PRO A 224 8.52 -3.76 21.14
N ARG A 225 9.07 -3.88 22.36
CA ARG A 225 8.59 -4.86 23.39
C ARG A 225 7.08 -4.81 23.71
N ARG A 226 6.42 -3.66 23.53
CA ARG A 226 4.98 -3.48 23.81
C ARG A 226 4.16 -3.32 22.54
N ALA A 227 4.74 -3.60 21.38
CA ALA A 227 4.07 -3.46 20.10
C ALA A 227 2.93 -4.47 20.00
N ILE A 228 1.82 -4.01 19.44
CA ILE A 228 0.70 -4.85 19.03
C ILE A 228 0.92 -5.15 17.55
N PHE A 229 0.91 -6.43 17.18
CA PHE A 229 0.89 -6.79 15.77
C PHE A 229 -0.49 -6.47 15.19
N ALA A 230 -0.48 -5.58 14.22
CA ALA A 230 -1.65 -5.07 13.53
C ALA A 230 -1.55 -5.49 12.06
N ASN A 231 -2.68 -5.48 11.37
CA ASN A 231 -2.77 -5.94 9.99
C ASN A 231 -3.35 -4.84 9.11
N TYR A 232 -2.85 -4.73 7.89
CA TYR A 232 -3.54 -4.01 6.84
C TYR A 232 -3.26 -4.70 5.50
N ALA A 233 -4.20 -4.55 4.58
CA ALA A 233 -3.93 -4.74 3.17
C ALA A 233 -4.16 -3.42 2.45
N SER A 234 -3.40 -3.16 1.40
CA SER A 234 -3.57 -1.98 0.58
C SER A 234 -3.33 -2.27 -0.90
N VAL A 235 -3.96 -1.46 -1.74
CA VAL A 235 -3.68 -1.37 -3.17
C VAL A 235 -3.61 0.10 -3.53
N GLU A 236 -2.52 0.51 -4.14
CA GLU A 236 -2.29 1.86 -4.65
C GLU A 236 -2.02 1.82 -6.13
N ARG A 237 -2.68 2.67 -6.91
CA ARG A 237 -2.40 2.89 -8.32
C ARG A 237 -2.15 4.36 -8.57
N VAL A 238 -1.03 4.64 -9.21
CA VAL A 238 -0.68 5.97 -9.72
C VAL A 238 -0.59 5.91 -11.23
N SER A 239 -1.29 6.79 -11.92
CA SER A 239 -1.47 6.73 -13.36
C SER A 239 -1.44 8.12 -13.98
N ILE A 240 -0.80 8.27 -15.14
CA ILE A 240 -0.94 9.48 -15.96
C ILE A 240 -2.22 9.36 -16.79
N LEU A 241 -3.11 10.34 -16.64
CA LEU A 241 -4.29 10.52 -17.47
C LEU A 241 -3.94 11.44 -18.66
N PRO A 242 -4.40 11.11 -19.88
CA PRO A 242 -4.19 11.93 -21.08
C PRO A 242 -5.11 13.14 -21.09
N THR A 243 -4.85 14.10 -20.19
CA THR A 243 -5.55 15.40 -20.11
C THR A 243 -4.64 16.53 -20.58
N GLU A 244 -5.21 17.72 -20.81
CA GLU A 244 -4.44 18.93 -21.14
C GLU A 244 -4.60 19.97 -20.02
N PRO A 245 -3.56 20.24 -19.18
CA PRO A 245 -2.28 19.52 -19.10
C PRO A 245 -2.45 18.10 -18.54
N ASN A 246 -1.41 17.26 -18.69
CA ASN A 246 -1.39 15.91 -18.13
C ASN A 246 -1.67 15.96 -16.62
N SER A 247 -2.45 15.00 -16.14
CA SER A 247 -2.78 14.87 -14.72
C SER A 247 -2.42 13.50 -14.20
N ILE A 248 -1.98 13.45 -12.95
CA ILE A 248 -1.66 12.22 -12.24
C ILE A 248 -2.86 11.89 -11.36
N GLU A 249 -3.47 10.73 -11.61
CA GLU A 249 -4.46 10.16 -10.72
C GLU A 249 -3.79 9.19 -9.74
N TRP A 250 -4.02 9.42 -8.46
CA TRP A 250 -3.56 8.54 -7.39
C TRP A 250 -4.76 7.99 -6.63
N THR A 251 -4.98 6.70 -6.79
CA THR A 251 -6.03 5.93 -6.11
C THR A 251 -5.39 4.98 -5.11
N MET A 252 -5.92 4.93 -3.88
CA MET A 252 -5.52 3.97 -2.85
C MET A 252 -6.78 3.32 -2.27
N ALA A 253 -6.74 2.03 -1.99
CA ALA A 253 -7.72 1.32 -1.20
C ALA A 253 -7.02 0.55 -0.09
N THR A 254 -7.52 0.62 1.13
CA THR A 254 -6.94 -0.09 2.27
C THR A 254 -8.00 -0.58 3.24
N THR A 255 -7.71 -1.72 3.86
CA THR A 255 -8.40 -2.25 5.04
C THR A 255 -7.37 -2.41 6.13
N SER A 256 -7.75 -2.17 7.38
CA SER A 256 -6.82 -2.27 8.51
C SER A 256 -7.51 -2.66 9.80
N ASP A 257 -6.77 -3.39 10.63
CA ASP A 257 -7.08 -3.68 12.02
C ASP A 257 -5.84 -3.39 12.88
N ALA A 258 -5.94 -2.35 13.70
CA ALA A 258 -4.92 -1.94 14.66
C ALA A 258 -4.73 -2.94 15.82
N GLY A 259 -5.62 -3.94 15.95
CA GLY A 259 -5.59 -4.95 16.98
C GLY A 259 -5.79 -4.39 18.40
N GLY A 260 -5.52 -5.24 19.38
CA GLY A 260 -5.65 -4.90 20.80
C GLY A 260 -7.08 -4.54 21.20
N SER A 261 -7.23 -3.49 22.02
CA SER A 261 -8.53 -3.09 22.59
C SER A 261 -9.18 -1.89 21.88
N ILE A 262 -8.65 -1.42 20.75
CA ILE A 262 -9.26 -0.30 20.02
C ILE A 262 -10.49 -0.81 19.25
N PRO A 263 -11.71 -0.38 19.59
CA PRO A 263 -12.90 -0.86 18.89
C PRO A 263 -12.87 -0.51 17.41
N GLN A 264 -13.31 -1.44 16.57
CA GLN A 264 -13.34 -1.27 15.11
C GLN A 264 -14.09 0.00 14.67
N TRP A 265 -15.19 0.36 15.34
CA TRP A 265 -15.92 1.58 15.02
C TRP A 265 -15.08 2.85 15.23
N VAL A 266 -14.10 2.86 16.15
CA VAL A 266 -13.15 3.98 16.35
C VAL A 266 -12.16 4.03 15.19
N GLN A 267 -11.57 2.89 14.84
CA GLN A 267 -10.62 2.77 13.73
C GLN A 267 -11.24 3.19 12.39
N ARG A 268 -12.55 2.99 12.22
CA ARG A 268 -13.31 3.32 11.00
C ARG A 268 -13.90 4.73 11.02
N ASN A 269 -13.77 5.46 12.11
CA ASN A 269 -14.39 6.77 12.28
C ASN A 269 -13.47 7.90 11.83
N TRP A 270 -13.97 8.76 10.94
CA TRP A 270 -13.27 9.96 10.48
C TRP A 270 -12.95 10.95 11.61
N THR A 271 -13.94 11.26 12.45
CA THR A 271 -13.87 12.28 13.51
C THR A 271 -12.89 11.89 14.59
N LEU A 272 -12.76 10.59 14.88
CA LEU A 272 -11.80 10.06 15.85
C LEU A 272 -10.40 9.83 15.27
N GLY A 273 -10.16 10.23 14.01
CA GLY A 273 -8.86 10.13 13.39
C GLY A 273 -8.46 8.73 12.93
N GLY A 274 -9.44 7.86 12.70
CA GLY A 274 -9.22 6.52 12.16
C GLY A 274 -8.73 6.51 10.71
N VAL A 275 -8.70 5.31 10.12
CA VAL A 275 -8.19 5.02 8.76
C VAL A 275 -8.69 6.03 7.72
N PRO A 276 -9.98 6.43 7.66
CA PRO A 276 -10.44 7.39 6.67
C PRO A 276 -9.74 8.76 6.73
N ARG A 277 -9.35 9.22 7.92
CA ARG A 277 -8.63 10.49 8.07
C ARG A 277 -7.15 10.32 7.73
N ALA A 278 -6.55 9.21 8.14
CA ALA A 278 -5.15 8.88 7.85
C ALA A 278 -4.90 8.87 6.34
N VAL A 279 -5.67 8.07 5.57
CA VAL A 279 -5.48 7.98 4.12
C VAL A 279 -5.61 9.33 3.42
N VAL A 280 -6.50 10.22 3.89
CA VAL A 280 -6.59 11.57 3.32
C VAL A 280 -5.34 12.38 3.65
N ALA A 281 -4.84 12.33 4.87
CA ALA A 281 -3.66 13.07 5.31
C ALA A 281 -2.40 12.67 4.53
N ASP A 282 -2.26 11.39 4.16
CA ASP A 282 -1.08 10.87 3.44
C ASP A 282 -0.80 11.61 2.13
N VAL A 283 -1.85 12.06 1.43
CA VAL A 283 -1.71 12.86 0.21
C VAL A 283 -0.95 14.17 0.47
N GLY A 284 -1.28 14.85 1.56
CA GLY A 284 -0.60 16.08 1.97
C GLY A 284 0.80 15.81 2.50
N LEU A 285 0.98 14.74 3.27
CA LEU A 285 2.29 14.33 3.79
C LEU A 285 3.29 14.07 2.65
N PHE A 286 2.89 13.28 1.66
CA PHE A 286 3.69 13.00 0.47
C PHE A 286 4.04 14.28 -0.31
N VAL A 287 3.05 15.11 -0.68
CA VAL A 287 3.30 16.37 -1.41
C VAL A 287 4.16 17.34 -0.59
N GLY A 288 3.96 17.39 0.72
CA GLY A 288 4.80 18.19 1.62
C GLY A 288 6.24 17.70 1.65
N TRP A 289 6.46 16.39 1.56
CA TRP A 289 7.79 15.79 1.48
C TRP A 289 8.49 16.07 0.16
N THR A 290 7.81 15.89 -0.99
CA THR A 290 8.41 16.23 -2.30
C THR A 290 8.84 17.69 -2.37
N MET A 291 8.03 18.60 -1.83
CA MET A 291 8.39 20.01 -1.71
C MET A 291 9.65 20.26 -0.86
N ARG A 292 9.85 19.51 0.22
CA ARG A 292 11.08 19.60 1.04
C ARG A 292 12.30 19.04 0.31
N GLN A 293 12.14 17.93 -0.43
CA GLN A 293 13.21 17.32 -1.20
C GLN A 293 13.73 18.28 -2.28
N ARG A 294 12.84 18.98 -3.00
CA ARG A 294 13.24 20.04 -3.96
C ARG A 294 14.06 21.16 -3.33
N GLY A 295 13.70 21.59 -2.12
CA GLY A 295 14.37 22.67 -1.41
C GLY A 295 15.70 22.27 -0.75
N SER A 296 15.98 20.96 -0.69
CA SER A 296 17.22 20.40 -0.15
C SER A 296 18.23 20.01 -1.23
N SER A 297 17.86 20.22 -2.51
CA SER A 297 18.68 19.96 -3.70
C SER A 297 19.41 21.21 -4.20
#